data_AF-A0A930N2I3-F1
#
_entry.id   AF-A0A930N2I3-F1
#
_cell.length_a   1.000
_cell.length_b   1.000
_cell.length_c   1.000
_cell.angle_alpha   90.00
_cell.angle_beta   90.00
_cell.angle_gamma   90.00
#
_symmetry.space_group_name_H-M   'P 1'
#
loop_
_entity.id
_entity.type
_entity.pdbx_description
1 polymer ?
#
loop_
_entity_poly.entity_id
_entity_poly.type
_entity_poly.pdbx_seq_one_letter_code
_entity_poly.pdbx_strand_id
1 'polypeptide(L)'
;MRWSESDYVYDGDGRLTGYKSSRYGEILLTWQDGNVMRSAVAEGGQPIEQRTFSSKANNTYPDLCLYLADLRGRTDVQFLWGDRMGMRSANLPRSFSASLGDSIPPIYSGFMYRYDSKGRPQEVDRADDTGKVLRIVITYLEK
;
A
#
# COMPACT_ATOMS: atom_id res chain seq x y z
N MET A 1 -8.00 -3.50 21.10
CA MET A 1 -7.81 -4.80 20.42
C MET A 1 -6.32 -4.99 20.18
N ARG A 2 -5.68 -5.99 20.81
CA ARG A 2 -4.28 -6.35 20.56
C ARG A 2 -4.25 -7.25 19.32
N TRP A 3 -3.50 -6.83 18.31
CA TRP A 3 -3.23 -7.58 17.08
C TRP A 3 -2.15 -8.62 17.36
N SER A 4 -2.33 -9.86 16.90
CA SER A 4 -1.29 -10.90 16.96
C SER A 4 -0.71 -11.16 15.58
N GLU A 5 0.55 -11.62 15.51
CA GLU A 5 1.21 -11.97 14.25
C GLU A 5 0.45 -13.04 13.44
N SER A 6 -0.47 -13.78 14.08
CA SER A 6 -1.41 -14.72 13.45
C SER A 6 -2.38 -14.09 12.45
N ASP A 7 -2.46 -12.76 12.38
CA ASP A 7 -3.38 -12.03 11.51
C ASP A 7 -2.77 -11.71 10.13
N TYR A 8 -1.53 -12.13 9.85
CA TYR A 8 -0.82 -11.90 8.60
C TYR A 8 -0.49 -13.23 7.90
N VAL A 9 -0.64 -13.28 6.59
CA VAL A 9 -0.41 -14.44 5.74
C VAL A 9 0.64 -14.07 4.70
N TYR A 10 1.63 -14.95 4.51
CA TYR A 10 2.74 -14.73 3.59
C TYR A 10 2.84 -15.87 2.58
N ASP A 11 3.39 -15.59 1.40
CA ASP A 11 3.81 -16.62 0.43
C ASP A 11 5.14 -17.29 0.85
N GLY A 12 5.57 -18.30 0.08
CA GLY A 12 6.83 -19.01 0.34
C GLY A 12 8.09 -18.14 0.19
N ASP A 13 7.98 -16.97 -0.44
CA ASP A 13 9.05 -15.98 -0.57
C ASP A 13 9.01 -14.94 0.56
N GLY A 14 8.04 -15.02 1.47
CA GLY A 14 7.88 -14.09 2.59
C GLY A 14 7.17 -12.78 2.22
N ARG A 15 6.48 -12.71 1.08
CA ARG A 15 5.64 -11.57 0.69
C ARG A 15 4.27 -11.67 1.34
N LEU A 16 3.76 -10.56 1.86
CA LEU A 16 2.45 -10.54 2.49
C LEU A 16 1.33 -10.74 1.46
N THR A 17 0.57 -11.83 1.55
CA THR A 17 -0.54 -12.16 0.64
C THR A 17 -1.90 -11.87 1.25
N GLY A 18 -1.99 -11.70 2.57
CA GLY A 18 -3.21 -11.21 3.19
C GLY A 18 -3.05 -10.86 4.67
N TYR A 19 -3.98 -10.07 5.19
CA TYR A 19 -4.05 -9.78 6.62
C TYR A 19 -5.46 -9.38 7.07
N LYS A 20 -5.74 -9.50 8.37
CA LYS A 20 -7.00 -8.99 8.95
C LYS A 20 -6.87 -7.51 9.34
N SER A 21 -7.72 -6.69 8.75
CA SER A 21 -7.91 -5.27 9.06
C SER A 21 -9.07 -5.08 10.04
N SER A 22 -8.87 -4.27 11.09
CA SER A 22 -9.98 -3.89 12.00
C SER A 22 -11.12 -3.16 11.34
N ARG A 23 -10.84 -2.51 10.21
CA ARG A 23 -11.77 -1.59 9.58
C ARG A 23 -12.46 -2.22 8.38
N TYR A 24 -11.72 -3.02 7.63
CA TYR A 24 -12.16 -3.51 6.32
C TYR A 24 -12.36 -5.03 6.30
N GLY A 25 -12.11 -5.74 7.40
CA GLY A 25 -12.15 -7.21 7.39
C GLY A 25 -10.88 -7.78 6.76
N GLU A 26 -11.01 -8.82 5.93
CA GLU A 26 -9.85 -9.47 5.32
C GLU A 26 -9.32 -8.66 4.13
N ILE A 27 -8.00 -8.44 4.10
CA ILE A 27 -7.30 -7.83 2.98
C ILE A 27 -6.48 -8.89 2.28
N LEU A 28 -6.62 -8.99 0.96
CA LEU A 28 -5.85 -9.88 0.11
C LEU A 28 -4.93 -9.06 -0.79
N LEU A 29 -3.73 -9.55 -1.03
CA LEU A 29 -2.70 -8.91 -1.85
C LEU A 29 -2.23 -9.88 -2.95
N THR A 30 -2.15 -9.38 -4.17
CA THR A 30 -1.64 -10.15 -5.32
C THR A 30 -0.32 -9.56 -5.79
N TRP A 31 0.68 -10.43 -5.91
CA TRP A 31 2.02 -10.07 -6.32
C TRP A 31 2.30 -10.51 -7.76
N GLN A 32 3.06 -9.70 -8.49
CA GLN A 32 3.61 -10.03 -9.80
C GLN A 32 4.98 -9.37 -9.94
N ASP A 33 5.97 -10.13 -10.41
CA ASP A 33 7.33 -9.63 -10.68
C ASP A 33 7.94 -8.85 -9.50
N GLY A 34 7.69 -9.34 -8.27
CA GLY A 34 8.17 -8.72 -7.04
C GLY A 34 7.44 -7.45 -6.62
N ASN A 35 6.27 -7.14 -7.19
CA ASN A 35 5.46 -5.97 -6.85
C ASN A 35 4.03 -6.34 -6.48
N VAL A 36 3.42 -5.61 -5.55
CA VAL A 36 1.98 -5.69 -5.33
C VAL A 36 1.27 -5.05 -6.51
N MET A 37 0.48 -5.85 -7.22
CA MET A 37 -0.31 -5.38 -8.36
C MET A 37 -1.77 -5.17 -8.00
N ARG A 38 -2.28 -5.85 -6.98
CA ARG A 38 -3.66 -5.71 -6.54
C ARG A 38 -3.80 -5.83 -5.03
N SER A 39 -4.78 -5.13 -4.49
CA SER A 39 -5.32 -5.40 -3.16
C SER A 39 -6.83 -5.52 -3.25
N ALA A 40 -7.41 -6.38 -2.42
CA ALA A 40 -8.84 -6.54 -2.32
C ALA A 40 -9.27 -6.57 -0.86
N VAL A 41 -10.41 -5.94 -0.57
CA VAL A 41 -11.16 -6.16 0.66
C VAL A 41 -12.08 -7.34 0.40
N ALA A 42 -12.00 -8.37 1.22
CA ALA A 42 -12.83 -9.56 1.10
C ALA A 42 -13.82 -9.66 2.28
N GLU A 43 -15.08 -9.91 1.96
CA GLU A 43 -16.11 -10.29 2.92
C GLU A 43 -16.64 -11.68 2.53
N GLY A 44 -16.55 -12.65 3.43
CA GLY A 44 -16.91 -14.05 3.12
C GLY A 44 -16.10 -14.67 1.97
N GLY A 45 -14.88 -14.19 1.72
CA GLY A 45 -14.01 -14.65 0.63
C GLY A 45 -14.30 -14.02 -0.74
N GLN A 46 -15.26 -13.10 -0.86
CA GLN A 46 -15.55 -12.39 -2.09
C GLN A 46 -15.00 -10.95 -2.04
N PRO A 47 -14.25 -10.50 -3.07
CA PRO A 47 -13.80 -9.11 -3.16
C PRO A 47 -14.98 -8.14 -3.25
N ILE A 48 -15.10 -7.23 -2.27
CA ILE A 48 -16.11 -6.16 -2.25
C ILE A 48 -15.52 -4.81 -2.65
N GLU A 49 -14.21 -4.63 -2.48
CA GLU A 49 -13.44 -3.51 -3.00
C GLU A 49 -12.16 -4.05 -3.61
N GLN A 50 -11.76 -3.54 -4.77
CA GLN A 50 -10.51 -3.93 -5.41
C GLN A 50 -9.73 -2.70 -5.83
N ARG A 51 -8.41 -2.78 -5.64
CA ARG A 51 -7.46 -1.79 -6.12
C ARG A 51 -6.44 -2.46 -7.03
N THR A 52 -6.09 -1.78 -8.11
CA THR A 52 -5.04 -2.20 -9.03
C THR A 52 -3.96 -1.15 -9.06
N PHE A 53 -2.71 -1.57 -8.89
CA PHE A 53 -1.55 -0.70 -8.78
C PHE A 53 -0.72 -0.76 -10.05
N SER A 54 -0.07 0.36 -10.36
CA SER A 54 1.07 0.38 -11.29
C SER A 54 2.31 0.82 -10.52
N SER A 55 3.49 0.42 -11.01
CA SER A 55 4.76 0.73 -10.35
C SER A 55 5.73 1.43 -11.29
N LYS A 56 6.73 2.10 -10.69
CA LYS A 56 7.86 2.71 -11.38
C LYS A 56 9.16 2.34 -10.66
N ALA A 57 10.25 2.31 -11.42
CA ALA A 57 11.57 1.98 -10.92
C ALA A 57 11.91 2.71 -9.61
N ASN A 58 12.48 1.97 -8.66
CA ASN A 58 12.98 2.47 -7.39
C ASN A 58 14.48 2.20 -7.31
N ASN A 59 15.27 3.26 -7.39
CA ASN A 59 16.71 3.13 -7.57
C ASN A 59 17.50 3.25 -6.27
N THR A 60 16.84 3.38 -5.11
CA THR A 60 17.54 3.76 -3.87
C THR A 60 17.16 2.93 -2.64
N TYR A 61 15.87 2.79 -2.32
CA TYR A 61 15.39 2.08 -1.12
C TYR A 61 14.25 1.13 -1.48
N PRO A 62 13.87 0.14 -0.67
CA PRO A 62 12.68 -0.65 -0.97
C PRO A 62 11.42 0.23 -0.93
N ASP A 63 10.33 -0.23 -1.57
CA ASP A 63 9.09 0.55 -1.60
C ASP A 63 8.53 0.82 -0.19
N LEU A 64 7.61 1.78 -0.14
CA LEU A 64 7.10 2.32 1.12
C LEU A 64 5.78 1.67 1.55
N CYS A 65 5.42 0.53 0.95
CA CYS A 65 4.12 -0.13 1.09
C CYS A 65 2.92 0.85 1.05
N LEU A 66 2.98 1.92 0.25
CA LEU A 66 1.98 2.99 0.24
C LEU A 66 0.58 2.51 -0.17
N TYR A 67 0.52 1.39 -0.91
CA TYR A 67 -0.73 0.71 -1.21
C TYR A 67 -1.48 0.24 0.06
N LEU A 68 -0.78 0.01 1.18
CA LEU A 68 -1.37 -0.34 2.48
C LEU A 68 -1.79 0.87 3.32
N ALA A 69 -1.18 2.04 3.08
CA ALA A 69 -1.47 3.27 3.82
C ALA A 69 -2.93 3.71 3.65
N ASP A 70 -3.51 3.44 2.49
CA ASP A 70 -4.85 3.88 2.13
C ASP A 70 -5.95 2.84 2.47
N LEU A 71 -5.55 1.68 3.02
CA LEU A 71 -6.43 0.67 3.61
C LEU A 71 -6.51 0.79 5.13
N ARG A 72 -5.87 1.81 5.71
CA ARG A 72 -5.93 2.11 7.13
C ARG A 72 -6.32 3.57 7.24
N GLY A 73 -7.61 3.86 7.38
CA GLY A 73 -8.03 5.19 7.84
C GLY A 73 -7.74 5.41 9.32
N ARG A 74 -6.52 5.08 9.75
CA ARG A 74 -5.91 5.49 11.00
C ARG A 74 -4.62 6.24 10.69
N THR A 75 -4.46 7.34 11.40
CA THR A 75 -3.31 8.24 11.39
C THR A 75 -2.10 7.69 12.16
N ASP A 76 -2.13 6.43 12.60
CA ASP A 76 -0.98 5.74 13.22
C ASP A 76 -0.12 5.05 12.14
N VAL A 77 0.52 5.89 11.32
CA VAL A 77 1.40 5.58 10.17
C VAL A 77 2.68 4.79 10.54
N GLN A 78 2.83 4.37 11.79
CA GLN A 78 4.03 3.69 12.31
C GLN A 78 4.30 2.31 11.67
N PHE A 79 3.33 1.78 10.91
CA PHE A 79 3.38 0.42 10.34
C PHE A 79 3.78 0.34 8.87
N LEU A 80 3.97 1.47 8.17
CA LEU A 80 4.48 1.46 6.79
C LEU A 80 5.97 1.07 6.69
N TRP A 81 6.64 1.00 7.85
CA TRP A 81 8.08 0.90 7.97
C TRP A 81 8.55 -0.37 8.68
N GLY A 82 7.63 -1.15 9.25
CA GLY A 82 7.96 -2.36 9.98
C GLY A 82 8.05 -3.56 9.04
N ASP A 83 9.08 -4.39 9.24
CA ASP A 83 9.24 -5.68 8.54
C ASP A 83 8.10 -6.67 8.82
N ARG A 84 7.18 -6.32 9.74
CA ARG A 84 5.92 -7.01 9.99
C ARG A 84 5.02 -7.12 8.76
N MET A 85 5.16 -6.24 7.78
CA MET A 85 4.43 -6.35 6.50
C MET A 85 5.12 -7.31 5.51
N GLY A 86 6.17 -8.03 5.93
CA GLY A 86 6.92 -8.95 5.10
C GLY A 86 7.77 -8.23 4.06
N MET A 87 8.10 -8.95 2.98
CA MET A 87 8.79 -8.37 1.84
C MET A 87 8.01 -7.22 1.21
N ARG A 88 8.75 -6.20 0.78
CA ARG A 88 8.27 -4.97 0.15
C ARG A 88 8.24 -5.12 -1.37
N SER A 89 7.49 -4.26 -2.08
CA SER A 89 7.59 -4.27 -3.54
C SER A 89 8.97 -3.80 -3.98
N ALA A 90 9.45 -4.36 -5.09
CA ALA A 90 10.69 -3.96 -5.72
C ALA A 90 10.65 -2.50 -6.21
N ASN A 91 9.47 -2.02 -6.61
CA ASN A 91 9.27 -0.73 -7.26
C ASN A 91 8.30 0.18 -6.49
N LEU A 92 8.43 1.49 -6.67
CA LEU A 92 7.52 2.47 -6.06
C LEU A 92 6.15 2.42 -6.75
N PRO A 93 5.03 2.51 -6.00
CA PRO A 93 3.72 2.65 -6.62
C PRO A 93 3.64 3.97 -7.38
N ARG A 94 3.23 3.92 -8.64
CA ARG A 94 3.06 5.07 -9.53
C ARG A 94 1.63 5.60 -9.49
N SER A 95 0.66 4.70 -9.51
CA SER A 95 -0.77 5.02 -9.45
C SER A 95 -1.56 3.84 -8.93
N PHE A 96 -2.83 4.09 -8.61
CA PHE A 96 -3.80 3.01 -8.49
C PHE A 96 -5.16 3.43 -9.05
N SER A 97 -5.95 2.43 -9.41
CA SER A 97 -7.40 2.54 -9.59
C SER A 97 -8.11 1.73 -8.51
N ALA A 98 -9.23 2.23 -8.00
CA ALA A 98 -10.05 1.54 -7.01
C ALA A 98 -11.50 1.40 -7.52
N SER A 99 -12.03 0.18 -7.45
CA SER A 99 -13.45 -0.11 -7.61
C SER A 99 -14.02 -0.41 -6.22
N LEU A 100 -15.02 0.37 -5.81
CA LEU A 100 -15.62 0.32 -4.47
C LEU A 100 -17.05 -0.26 -4.51
N GLY A 101 -17.26 -1.24 -5.40
CA GLY A 101 -18.57 -1.80 -5.73
C GLY A 101 -19.21 -1.19 -6.98
N ASP A 102 -20.25 -1.85 -7.48
CA ASP A 102 -20.83 -1.61 -8.81
C ASP A 102 -21.47 -0.21 -9.00
N SER A 103 -21.82 0.47 -7.90
CA SER A 103 -22.50 1.76 -7.92
C SER A 103 -21.56 2.97 -7.78
N ILE A 104 -20.27 2.74 -7.54
CA ILE A 104 -19.27 3.81 -7.35
C ILE A 104 -18.33 3.85 -8.55
N PRO A 105 -18.25 4.97 -9.28
CA PRO A 105 -17.29 5.14 -10.35
C PRO A 105 -15.86 4.84 -9.86
N PRO A 106 -15.01 4.19 -10.67
CA PRO A 106 -13.65 3.91 -10.27
C PRO A 106 -12.89 5.20 -9.94
N ILE A 107 -12.20 5.19 -8.82
CA ILE A 107 -11.34 6.31 -8.40
C ILE A 107 -9.94 6.06 -8.93
N TYR A 108 -9.33 7.08 -9.51
CA TYR A 108 -7.93 7.04 -9.93
C TYR A 108 -7.08 7.93 -9.04
N SER A 109 -5.90 7.44 -8.65
CA SER A 109 -4.94 8.21 -7.88
C SER A 109 -3.53 8.05 -8.43
N GLY A 110 -2.79 9.16 -8.50
CA GLY A 110 -1.37 9.19 -8.87
C GLY A 110 -0.49 9.51 -7.67
N PHE A 111 0.73 8.96 -7.66
CA PHE A 111 1.76 9.26 -6.66
C PHE A 111 2.90 10.06 -7.28
N MET A 112 3.17 11.24 -6.71
CA MET A 112 4.28 12.12 -7.08
C MET A 112 5.30 12.13 -5.96
N TYR A 113 6.56 11.87 -6.30
CA TYR A 113 7.63 11.68 -5.31
C TYR A 113 8.62 12.84 -5.41
N ARG A 114 9.00 13.39 -4.25
CA ARG A 114 10.18 14.24 -4.11
C ARG A 114 11.25 13.44 -3.38
N TYR A 115 12.48 13.58 -3.85
CA TYR A 115 13.62 12.81 -3.35
C TYR A 115 14.59 13.71 -2.59
N ASP A 116 15.26 13.15 -1.59
CA ASP A 116 16.38 13.81 -0.92
C ASP A 116 17.66 13.76 -1.77
N SER A 117 18.75 14.34 -1.25
CA SER A 117 20.06 14.35 -1.92
C SER A 117 20.67 12.97 -2.13
N LYS A 118 20.18 11.94 -1.42
CA LYS A 118 20.59 10.53 -1.56
C LYS A 118 19.67 9.77 -2.54
N GLY A 119 18.74 10.47 -3.20
CA GLY A 119 17.79 9.90 -4.16
C GLY A 119 16.65 9.10 -3.52
N ARG A 120 16.42 9.26 -2.21
CA ARG A 120 15.40 8.52 -1.45
C ARG A 120 14.10 9.32 -1.40
N PRO A 121 12.92 8.70 -1.54
CA PRO A 121 11.66 9.41 -1.34
C PRO A 121 11.58 10.13 0.02
N GLN A 122 11.47 11.46 0.03
CA GLN A 122 11.29 12.25 1.26
C GLN A 122 9.86 12.78 1.40
N GLU A 123 9.16 12.99 0.28
CA GLU A 123 7.76 13.38 0.27
C GLU A 123 7.03 12.66 -0.85
N VAL A 124 5.78 12.29 -0.60
CA VAL A 124 4.89 11.72 -1.59
C VAL A 124 3.56 12.45 -1.57
N ASP A 125 3.21 13.08 -2.67
CA ASP A 125 1.89 13.63 -2.91
C ASP A 125 1.05 12.59 -3.65
N ARG A 126 -0.04 12.15 -3.01
CA ARG A 126 -1.09 11.39 -3.67
C ARG A 126 -2.19 12.35 -4.07
N ALA A 127 -2.54 12.39 -5.34
CA ALA A 127 -3.69 13.13 -5.85
C ALA A 127 -4.72 12.15 -6.43
N ASP A 128 -5.99 12.31 -6.06
CA ASP A 128 -7.11 11.64 -6.73
C ASP A 128 -7.74 12.52 -7.82
N ASP A 129 -8.63 11.93 -8.62
CA ASP A 129 -9.41 12.60 -9.67
C ASP A 129 -10.39 13.68 -9.13
N THR A 130 -10.65 13.70 -7.82
CA THR A 130 -11.44 14.76 -7.16
C THR A 130 -10.60 15.99 -6.80
N GLY A 131 -9.28 15.94 -7.02
CA GLY A 131 -8.34 17.01 -6.69
C GLY A 131 -7.91 17.03 -5.23
N LYS A 132 -8.31 16.04 -4.41
CA LYS A 132 -7.81 15.91 -3.04
C LYS A 132 -6.38 15.43 -3.06
N VAL A 133 -5.53 16.09 -2.26
CA VAL A 133 -4.12 15.73 -2.14
C VAL A 133 -3.82 15.28 -0.71
N LEU A 134 -3.32 14.05 -0.58
CA LEU A 134 -2.71 13.55 0.65
C LEU A 134 -1.19 13.66 0.50
N ARG A 135 -0.56 14.43 1.39
CA ARG A 135 0.90 14.51 1.48
C ARG A 135 1.42 13.58 2.57
N ILE A 136 2.38 12.75 2.21
CA ILE A 136 3.09 11.83 3.10
C ILE A 136 4.54 12.32 3.19
N VAL A 137 4.98 12.67 4.39
CA VAL A 137 6.37 13.07 4.66
C VAL A 137 7.11 11.90 5.26
N ILE A 138 8.31 11.65 4.76
CA ILE A 138 9.13 10.50 5.10
C ILE A 138 10.37 11.00 5.81
N THR A 139 10.55 10.53 7.05
CA THR A 139 11.75 10.81 7.82
C THR A 139 12.52 9.51 8.00
N TYR A 140 13.73 9.47 7.42
CA TYR A 140 14.66 8.39 7.65
C TYR A 140 15.40 8.64 8.95
N LEU A 141 15.30 7.72 9.91
CA LEU A 141 16.16 7.74 11.09
C LEU A 141 17.57 7.37 10.62
N GLU A 142 18.48 8.33 10.67
CA GLU A 142 19.89 8.04 10.45
C GLU A 142 20.39 7.15 11.60
N LYS A 143 21.16 6.12 11.25
CA LYS A 143 21.97 5.35 12.21
C LYS A 143 23.39 5.88 12.19
#